data_AF-A0A831PBZ3-F1
#
_entry.id   AF-A0A831PBZ3-F1
#
_cell.length_a   1.000
_cell.length_b   1.000
_cell.length_c   1.000
_cell.angle_alpha   90.00
_cell.angle_beta   90.00
_cell.angle_gamma   90.00
#
_symmetry.space_group_name_H-M   'P 1'
#
loop_
_entity.id
_entity.type
_entity.pdbx_description
1 polymer ?
#
loop_
_entity_poly.entity_id
_entity_poly.type
_entity_poly.pdbx_seq_one_letter_code
_entity_poly.pdbx_strand_id
1 'polypeptide(L)'
;MKDKILITFLLIILIFLLILLGRFCFIYDSCLHIFFNIKENKSALENYQETKIDSKIKNKTYPPYNLPKSFFDKSFVGLPDTVISYDTEVVGIIVNHHLLASRLISRIFDNISHLNPKTVVLLSPNHFNVGFSSIISSEYDWQTHYGLLKNNATIREEMVRLGLIH
;
A
#
# COMPACT_ATOMS: atom_id res chain seq x y z
N MET A 1 -51.28 -68.12 9.88
CA MET A 1 -50.30 -68.06 8.75
C MET A 1 -50.19 -66.65 8.17
N LYS A 2 -51.31 -65.92 7.98
CA LYS A 2 -51.34 -64.53 7.49
C LYS A 2 -50.61 -63.53 8.39
N ASP A 3 -50.72 -63.64 9.72
CA ASP A 3 -50.10 -62.68 10.65
C ASP A 3 -48.58 -62.76 10.66
N LYS A 4 -48.02 -63.97 10.53
CA LYS A 4 -46.56 -64.17 10.41
C LYS A 4 -46.00 -63.56 9.12
N ILE A 5 -46.76 -63.60 8.03
CA ILE A 5 -46.37 -63.00 6.74
C ILE A 5 -46.41 -61.46 6.84
N LEU A 6 -47.45 -60.90 7.47
CA LEU A 6 -47.58 -59.46 7.65
C LEU A 6 -46.46 -58.89 8.54
N ILE A 7 -46.13 -59.56 9.65
CA ILE A 7 -45.05 -59.15 10.55
C ILE A 7 -43.70 -59.18 9.83
N THR A 8 -43.39 -60.25 9.09
CA THR A 8 -42.14 -60.34 8.33
C THR A 8 -42.04 -59.25 7.27
N PHE A 9 -43.14 -58.92 6.58
CA PHE A 9 -43.17 -57.84 5.59
C PHE A 9 -42.93 -56.46 6.23
N LEU A 10 -43.54 -56.17 7.38
CA LEU A 10 -43.31 -54.93 8.12
C LEU A 10 -41.86 -54.80 8.62
N LEU A 11 -41.24 -55.91 9.05
CA LEU A 11 -39.85 -55.92 9.49
C LEU A 11 -38.88 -55.60 8.35
N ILE A 12 -39.14 -56.12 7.15
CA ILE A 12 -38.33 -55.83 5.95
C ILE A 12 -38.44 -54.34 5.58
N ILE A 13 -39.64 -53.76 5.63
CA ILE A 13 -39.85 -52.32 5.38
C ILE A 13 -39.10 -51.48 6.41
N LEU A 14 -39.16 -51.85 7.69
CA LEU A 14 -38.46 -51.12 8.75
C LEU A 14 -36.94 -51.16 8.57
N ILE A 15 -36.38 -52.33 8.23
CA ILE A 15 -34.94 -52.48 7.94
C ILE A 15 -34.55 -51.64 6.72
N PHE A 16 -35.36 -51.65 5.67
CA PHE A 16 -35.10 -50.85 4.47
C PHE A 16 -35.12 -49.34 4.77
N LEU A 17 -36.06 -48.87 5.58
CA LEU A 17 -36.13 -47.47 6.03
C LEU A 17 -34.91 -47.07 6.89
N LEU A 18 -34.45 -47.96 7.79
CA LEU A 18 -33.26 -47.73 8.59
C LEU A 18 -31.99 -47.64 7.73
N ILE A 19 -31.89 -48.46 6.68
CA ILE A 19 -30.77 -48.38 5.72
C ILE A 19 -30.81 -47.07 4.94
N LEU A 20 -31.98 -46.63 4.49
CA LEU A 20 -32.13 -45.35 3.78
C LEU A 20 -31.76 -44.15 4.68
N LEU A 21 -32.21 -44.16 5.94
CA LEU A 21 -31.86 -43.13 6.93
C LEU A 21 -30.34 -43.11 7.22
N GLY A 22 -29.73 -44.27 7.41
CA GLY A 22 -28.29 -44.38 7.62
C GLY A 22 -27.46 -43.86 6.44
N ARG A 23 -27.88 -44.16 5.20
CA ARG A 23 -27.23 -43.64 3.99
C ARG A 23 -27.40 -42.14 3.83
N PHE A 24 -28.53 -41.58 4.25
CA PHE A 24 -28.76 -40.13 4.25
C PHE A 24 -27.79 -39.44 5.20
N CYS A 25 -27.62 -39.93 6.44
CA CYS A 25 -26.68 -39.33 7.40
C CYS A 25 -25.22 -39.33 6.90
N PHE A 26 -24.77 -40.40 6.25
CA PHE A 26 -23.38 -40.50 5.75
C PHE A 26 -23.08 -39.53 4.60
N ILE A 27 -24.07 -39.30 3.72
CA ILE A 27 -23.94 -38.35 2.60
C ILE A 27 -23.92 -36.91 3.12
N TYR A 28 -24.75 -36.58 4.11
CA TYR A 28 -24.78 -35.24 4.69
C TYR A 28 -23.48 -34.90 5.42
N ASP A 29 -22.92 -35.83 6.19
CA ASP A 29 -21.65 -35.61 6.91
C ASP A 29 -20.48 -35.37 5.95
N SER A 30 -20.40 -36.18 4.88
CA SER A 30 -19.38 -36.03 3.83
C SER A 30 -19.51 -34.69 3.09
N CYS A 31 -20.73 -34.29 2.73
CA CYS A 31 -20.98 -33.01 2.06
C CYS A 31 -20.69 -31.82 2.97
N LEU A 32 -21.02 -31.92 4.26
CA LEU A 32 -20.78 -30.86 5.24
C LEU A 32 -19.27 -30.65 5.45
N HIS A 33 -18.51 -31.73 5.60
CA HIS A 33 -17.05 -31.66 5.78
C HIS A 33 -16.35 -31.08 4.54
N ILE A 34 -16.78 -31.45 3.33
CA ILE A 34 -16.27 -30.89 2.08
C ILE A 34 -16.57 -29.40 1.99
N PHE A 35 -17.79 -28.98 2.33
CA PHE A 35 -18.21 -27.58 2.25
C PHE A 35 -17.46 -26.68 3.25
N PHE A 36 -17.26 -27.14 4.49
CA PHE A 36 -16.48 -26.41 5.49
C PHE A 36 -15.01 -26.26 5.07
N ASN A 37 -14.39 -27.33 4.56
CA ASN A 37 -12.99 -27.31 4.14
C ASN A 37 -12.75 -26.41 2.91
N ILE A 38 -13.71 -26.33 1.98
CA ILE A 38 -13.66 -25.39 0.86
C ILE A 38 -13.73 -23.93 1.34
N LYS A 39 -14.61 -23.63 2.32
CA LYS A 39 -14.77 -22.27 2.84
C LYS A 39 -13.53 -21.79 3.59
N GLU A 40 -12.95 -22.65 4.43
CA GLU A 40 -11.74 -22.34 5.20
C GLU A 40 -10.55 -22.10 4.27
N ASN A 41 -10.29 -22.99 3.30
CA ASN A 41 -9.22 -22.81 2.32
C ASN A 41 -9.39 -21.55 1.49
N LYS A 42 -10.61 -21.24 1.05
CA LYS A 42 -10.88 -20.00 0.29
C LYS A 42 -10.53 -18.76 1.11
N SER A 43 -10.93 -18.72 2.38
CA SER A 43 -10.59 -17.60 3.28
C SER A 43 -9.10 -17.48 3.55
N ALA A 44 -8.38 -18.60 3.70
CA ALA A 44 -6.94 -18.62 3.89
C ALA A 44 -6.19 -18.16 2.63
N LEU A 45 -6.66 -18.54 1.44
CA LEU A 45 -6.13 -18.10 0.15
C LEU A 45 -6.36 -16.59 -0.06
N GLU A 46 -7.54 -16.08 0.25
CA GLU A 46 -7.85 -14.65 0.17
C GLU A 46 -6.95 -13.84 1.12
N ASN A 47 -6.83 -14.26 2.39
CA ASN A 47 -5.93 -13.63 3.37
C ASN A 47 -4.45 -13.69 2.97
N TYR A 48 -3.98 -14.81 2.40
CA TYR A 48 -2.60 -14.96 1.92
C TYR A 48 -2.30 -14.06 0.72
N GLN A 49 -3.26 -13.94 -0.20
CA GLN A 49 -3.15 -13.03 -1.34
C GLN A 49 -3.15 -11.57 -0.87
N GLU A 50 -4.03 -11.20 0.04
CA GLU A 50 -4.13 -9.84 0.58
C GLU A 50 -2.86 -9.42 1.34
N THR A 51 -2.31 -10.29 2.19
CA THR A 51 -1.03 -10.04 2.90
C THR A 51 0.17 -9.96 1.95
N LYS A 52 0.22 -10.78 0.90
CA LYS A 52 1.27 -10.72 -0.13
C LYS A 52 1.16 -9.47 -1.00
N ILE A 53 -0.06 -9.00 -1.27
CA ILE A 53 -0.32 -7.76 -1.99
C ILE A 53 0.04 -6.55 -1.11
N ASP A 54 -0.36 -6.51 0.16
CA ASP A 54 -0.04 -5.45 1.12
C ASP A 54 1.48 -5.30 1.30
N SER A 55 2.20 -6.42 1.50
CA SER A 55 3.67 -6.39 1.64
C SER A 55 4.42 -5.95 0.37
N LYS A 56 3.87 -6.22 -0.82
CA LYS A 56 4.43 -5.75 -2.10
C LYS A 56 4.08 -4.28 -2.39
N ILE A 57 2.96 -3.78 -1.88
CA ILE A 57 2.53 -2.38 -2.03
C ILE A 57 3.25 -1.48 -1.01
N LYS A 58 3.44 -1.93 0.24
CA LYS A 58 4.11 -1.16 1.31
C LYS A 58 5.54 -0.74 1.02
N ASN A 59 6.25 -1.45 0.14
CA ASN A 59 7.65 -1.16 -0.19
C ASN A 59 7.82 -0.53 -1.59
N LYS A 60 6.76 0.06 -2.16
CA LYS A 60 6.90 0.79 -3.42
C LYS A 60 7.56 2.12 -3.16
N THR A 61 8.73 2.30 -3.74
CA THR A 61 9.48 3.55 -3.72
C THR A 61 9.64 4.07 -5.14
N TYR A 62 9.67 5.39 -5.30
CA TYR A 62 10.16 5.99 -6.55
C TYR A 62 11.68 5.85 -6.62
N PRO A 63 12.23 5.42 -7.76
CA PRO A 63 13.67 5.27 -7.90
C PRO A 63 14.35 6.65 -7.95
N PRO A 64 15.63 6.73 -7.54
CA PRO A 64 16.39 7.95 -7.71
C PRO A 64 16.65 8.23 -9.20
N TYR A 65 16.97 9.48 -9.52
CA TYR A 65 17.44 9.83 -10.86
C TYR A 65 18.74 9.10 -11.20
N ASN A 66 18.95 8.70 -12.46
CA ASN A 66 20.11 7.88 -12.84
C ASN A 66 21.41 8.70 -13.00
N LEU A 67 21.86 9.34 -11.92
CA LEU A 67 23.13 10.05 -11.82
C LEU A 67 23.80 9.71 -10.49
N PRO A 68 25.13 9.61 -10.42
CA PRO A 68 25.81 9.26 -9.17
C PRO A 68 25.61 10.34 -8.11
N LYS A 69 25.64 9.95 -6.82
CA LYS A 69 25.58 10.90 -5.68
C LYS A 69 26.60 12.05 -5.82
N SER A 70 27.80 11.74 -6.29
CA SER A 70 28.87 12.73 -6.52
C SER A 70 28.51 13.83 -7.50
N PHE A 71 27.60 13.57 -8.46
CA PHE A 71 27.09 14.59 -9.36
C PHE A 71 26.35 15.69 -8.58
N PHE A 72 25.52 15.32 -7.61
CA PHE A 72 24.77 16.25 -6.76
C PHE A 72 25.66 16.89 -5.71
N ASP A 73 26.57 16.13 -5.08
CA ASP A 73 27.49 16.68 -4.07
C ASP A 73 28.38 17.80 -4.64
N LYS A 74 28.74 17.71 -5.93
CA LYS A 74 29.59 18.71 -6.60
C LYS A 74 28.98 20.11 -6.58
N SER A 75 27.66 20.27 -6.57
CA SER A 75 27.05 21.62 -6.56
C SER A 75 27.12 22.31 -5.20
N PHE A 76 27.47 21.59 -4.14
CA PHE A 76 27.72 22.15 -2.81
C PHE A 76 29.20 22.52 -2.56
N VAL A 77 30.12 22.05 -3.42
CA VAL A 77 31.55 22.33 -3.26
C VAL A 77 31.86 23.80 -3.55
N GLY A 78 32.48 24.47 -2.58
CA GLY A 78 32.91 25.87 -2.70
C GLY A 78 31.73 26.84 -2.78
N LEU A 79 30.60 26.50 -2.16
CA LEU A 79 29.59 27.49 -1.83
C LEU A 79 30.16 28.47 -0.79
N PRO A 80 29.82 29.77 -0.86
CA PRO A 80 30.28 30.74 0.12
C PRO A 80 29.61 30.49 1.48
N ASP A 81 30.37 30.63 2.57
CA ASP A 81 29.89 30.50 3.96
C ASP A 81 28.93 31.63 4.39
N THR A 82 28.44 32.43 3.44
CA THR A 82 27.55 33.56 3.70
C THR A 82 26.17 33.04 4.07
N VAL A 83 25.94 32.90 5.37
CA VAL A 83 24.60 32.68 5.93
C VAL A 83 23.78 33.94 5.69
N ILE A 84 22.78 33.84 4.83
CA ILE A 84 21.78 34.89 4.69
C ILE A 84 20.95 34.89 5.98
N SER A 85 21.07 35.97 6.76
CA SER A 85 20.16 36.21 7.87
C SER A 85 18.83 36.70 7.32
N TYR A 86 17.75 36.04 7.73
CA TYR A 86 16.39 36.45 7.42
C TYR A 86 15.81 37.13 8.65
N ASP A 87 15.15 38.27 8.48
CA ASP A 87 14.46 38.98 9.56
C ASP A 87 13.27 38.18 10.12
N THR A 88 12.81 37.19 9.35
CA THR A 88 11.67 36.33 9.67
C THR A 88 12.00 34.86 9.37
N GLU A 89 11.29 33.95 10.04
CA GLU A 89 11.38 32.53 9.76
C GLU A 89 11.01 32.21 8.30
N VAL A 90 11.86 31.44 7.63
CA VAL A 90 11.62 31.00 6.25
C VAL A 90 10.69 29.79 6.26
N VAL A 91 9.46 29.99 5.80
CA VAL A 91 8.42 28.93 5.74
C VAL A 91 8.33 28.25 4.36
N GLY A 92 9.05 28.74 3.36
CA GLY A 92 9.04 28.19 2.01
C GLY A 92 10.10 28.79 1.10
N ILE A 93 10.45 28.06 0.05
CA ILE A 93 11.41 28.47 -0.98
C ILE A 93 10.87 28.12 -2.37
N ILE A 94 11.26 28.90 -3.38
CA ILE A 94 11.01 28.60 -4.79
C ILE A 94 12.36 28.37 -5.45
N VAL A 95 12.54 27.21 -6.07
CA VAL A 95 13.79 26.80 -6.70
C VAL A 95 13.57 26.28 -8.11
N ASN A 96 14.61 26.38 -8.93
CA ASN A 96 14.61 25.77 -10.25
C ASN A 96 14.59 24.24 -10.13
N HIS A 97 13.90 23.55 -11.04
CA HIS A 97 13.95 22.09 -11.15
C HIS A 97 14.93 21.60 -12.24
N HIS A 98 15.48 22.50 -13.06
CA HIS A 98 16.50 22.17 -14.05
C HIS A 98 17.91 22.22 -13.45
N LEU A 99 18.68 21.12 -13.58
CA LEU A 99 20.01 20.98 -12.98
C LEU A 99 21.09 21.89 -13.60
N LEU A 100 20.79 22.58 -14.70
CA LEU A 100 21.64 23.66 -15.22
C LEU A 100 21.86 24.76 -14.16
N ALA A 101 20.86 25.01 -13.31
CA ALA A 101 20.93 25.95 -12.20
C ALA A 101 21.33 25.30 -10.87
N SER A 102 21.99 24.13 -10.89
CA SER A 102 22.35 23.35 -9.69
C SER A 102 23.07 24.16 -8.60
N ARG A 103 23.97 25.07 -8.97
CA ARG A 103 24.68 25.93 -8.00
C ARG A 103 23.75 26.91 -7.28
N LEU A 104 22.74 27.46 -7.98
CA LEU A 104 21.73 28.32 -7.36
C LEU A 104 20.84 27.51 -6.41
N ILE A 105 20.42 26.33 -6.84
CA ILE A 105 19.61 25.40 -6.05
C ILE A 105 20.35 25.05 -4.75
N SER A 106 21.60 24.56 -4.85
CA SER A 106 22.41 24.19 -3.69
C SER A 106 22.67 25.36 -2.76
N ARG A 107 22.93 26.57 -3.28
CA ARG A 107 23.09 27.76 -2.44
C ARG A 107 21.84 28.08 -1.62
N ILE A 108 20.64 27.92 -2.18
CA ILE A 108 19.40 28.16 -1.43
C ILE A 108 19.24 27.12 -0.33
N PHE A 109 19.38 25.83 -0.65
CA PHE A 109 19.26 24.75 0.34
C PHE A 109 20.32 24.81 1.44
N ASP A 110 21.55 25.21 1.11
CA ASP A 110 22.62 25.42 2.08
C ASP A 110 22.25 26.53 3.09
N ASN A 111 21.74 27.66 2.61
CA ASN A 111 21.29 28.78 3.45
C ASN A 111 20.18 28.41 4.43
N ILE A 112 19.28 27.49 4.06
CA ILE A 112 18.15 27.09 4.90
C ILE A 112 18.37 25.76 5.62
N SER A 113 19.55 25.16 5.49
CA SER A 113 19.85 23.83 6.06
C SER A 113 19.68 23.78 7.59
N HIS A 114 19.91 24.91 8.25
CA HIS A 114 19.76 25.07 9.70
C HIS A 114 18.31 24.95 10.20
N LEU A 115 17.30 25.11 9.34
CA LEU A 115 15.89 25.01 9.72
C LEU A 115 15.46 23.58 10.07
N ASN A 116 16.15 22.57 9.53
CA ASN A 116 15.95 21.14 9.81
C ASN A 116 14.46 20.71 9.91
N PRO A 117 13.64 20.92 8.85
CA PRO A 117 12.21 20.64 8.91
C PRO A 117 11.92 19.13 9.03
N LYS A 118 10.93 18.78 9.84
CA LYS A 118 10.46 17.38 9.98
C LYS A 118 9.62 16.91 8.80
N THR A 119 8.99 17.83 8.07
CA THR A 119 8.14 17.54 6.91
C THR A 119 8.29 18.66 5.90
N VAL A 120 8.47 18.29 4.63
CA VAL A 120 8.58 19.22 3.51
C VAL A 120 7.43 18.93 2.56
N VAL A 121 6.68 19.97 2.20
CA VAL A 121 5.68 19.90 1.12
C VAL A 121 6.37 20.38 -0.15
N LEU A 122 6.54 19.47 -1.11
CA LEU A 122 7.15 19.78 -2.41
C LEU A 122 6.05 19.91 -3.47
N LEU A 123 5.97 21.08 -4.10
CA LEU A 123 5.10 21.31 -5.25
C LEU A 123 5.96 21.36 -6.51
N SER A 124 5.65 20.49 -7.49
CA SER A 124 6.37 20.42 -8.76
C SER A 124 5.41 20.38 -9.95
N PRO A 125 5.79 20.93 -11.11
CA PRO A 125 4.99 20.81 -12.32
C PRO A 125 4.74 19.36 -12.71
N ASN A 126 3.52 19.06 -13.15
CA ASN A 126 3.19 17.81 -13.83
C ASN A 126 3.54 17.93 -15.32
N HIS A 127 4.77 17.62 -15.68
CA HIS A 127 5.27 17.73 -17.06
C HIS A 127 4.54 16.84 -18.07
N PHE A 128 3.89 15.77 -17.60
CA PHE A 128 3.13 14.86 -18.46
C PHE A 128 1.64 15.24 -18.55
N ASN A 129 1.18 16.16 -17.70
CA ASN A 129 -0.22 16.54 -17.57
C ASN A 129 -1.18 15.33 -17.44
N VAL A 130 -0.72 14.29 -16.73
CA VAL A 130 -1.47 13.05 -16.48
C VAL A 130 -2.11 13.06 -15.10
N GLY A 131 -3.25 12.38 -14.95
CA GLY A 131 -4.01 12.34 -13.70
C GLY A 131 -5.39 13.01 -13.85
N PHE A 132 -6.18 12.96 -12.78
CA PHE A 132 -7.59 13.38 -12.80
C PHE A 132 -7.86 14.66 -11.99
N SER A 133 -6.83 15.30 -11.44
CA SER A 133 -6.96 16.48 -10.59
C SER A 133 -5.87 17.52 -10.88
N SER A 134 -6.07 18.73 -10.37
CA SER A 134 -5.09 19.83 -10.48
C SER A 134 -3.83 19.59 -9.65
N ILE A 135 -3.97 18.90 -8.51
CA ILE A 135 -2.84 18.50 -7.66
C ILE A 135 -3.01 17.00 -7.36
N ILE A 136 -1.99 16.25 -7.77
CA ILE A 136 -1.89 14.81 -7.55
C ILE A 136 -0.78 14.52 -6.55
N SER A 137 -0.98 13.49 -5.74
CA SER A 137 0.04 12.95 -4.85
C SER A 137 0.19 11.45 -5.06
N SER A 138 1.14 10.85 -4.36
CA SER A 138 1.34 9.41 -4.35
C SER A 138 1.48 8.93 -2.91
N GLU A 139 1.18 7.66 -2.70
CA GLU A 139 1.37 7.02 -1.40
C GLU A 139 2.81 6.56 -1.17
N TYR A 140 3.63 6.54 -2.23
CA TYR A 140 4.95 5.91 -2.22
C TYR A 140 6.04 6.79 -1.61
N ASP A 141 7.02 6.13 -0.99
CA ASP A 141 8.25 6.75 -0.52
C ASP A 141 9.19 7.06 -1.69
N TRP A 142 10.21 7.89 -1.45
CA TRP A 142 11.17 8.31 -2.46
C TRP A 142 12.56 7.79 -2.11
N GLN A 143 13.11 6.90 -2.95
CA GLN A 143 14.50 6.52 -2.83
C GLN A 143 15.37 7.64 -3.41
N THR A 144 16.32 8.12 -2.61
CA THR A 144 17.30 9.12 -3.04
C THR A 144 18.72 8.58 -2.92
N HIS A 145 19.69 9.30 -3.47
CA HIS A 145 21.12 9.04 -3.26
C HIS A 145 21.59 9.28 -1.82
N TYR A 146 20.74 9.89 -0.99
CA TYR A 146 21.02 10.21 0.42
C TYR A 146 20.20 9.32 1.38
N GLY A 147 19.46 8.34 0.85
CA GLY A 147 18.62 7.43 1.62
C GLY A 147 17.14 7.50 1.24
N LEU A 148 16.32 6.79 2.02
CA LEU A 148 14.87 6.75 1.83
C LEU A 148 14.22 7.99 2.45
N LEU A 149 13.50 8.76 1.65
CA LEU A 149 12.61 9.81 2.11
C LEU A 149 11.19 9.25 2.22
N LYS A 150 10.65 9.23 3.44
CA LYS A 150 9.32 8.71 3.71
C LYS A 150 8.25 9.74 3.39
N ASN A 151 7.17 9.28 2.80
CA ASN A 151 5.95 10.05 2.67
C ASN A 151 5.31 10.27 4.06
N ASN A 152 4.82 11.48 4.32
CA ASN A 152 4.07 11.77 5.53
C ASN A 152 2.60 11.41 5.32
N ALA A 153 2.25 10.14 5.57
CA ALA A 153 0.90 9.60 5.37
C ALA A 153 -0.17 10.42 6.11
N THR A 154 0.09 10.83 7.36
CA THR A 154 -0.87 11.62 8.15
C THR A 154 -1.21 12.95 7.47
N ILE A 155 -0.21 13.70 7.02
CA ILE A 155 -0.44 14.98 6.32
C ILE A 155 -1.08 14.75 4.94
N ARG A 156 -0.68 13.69 4.22
CA ARG A 156 -1.27 13.35 2.92
C ARG A 156 -2.76 13.03 3.05
N GLU A 157 -3.12 12.14 3.98
CA GLU A 157 -4.51 11.74 4.23
C GLU A 157 -5.36 12.92 4.65
N GLU A 158 -4.81 13.85 5.44
CA GLU A 158 -5.45 15.12 5.78
C GLU A 158 -5.75 15.96 4.53
N MET A 159 -4.75 16.16 3.66
CA MET A 159 -4.90 16.92 2.42
C MET A 159 -5.90 16.28 1.46
N VAL A 160 -5.94 14.93 1.38
CA VAL A 160 -6.96 14.20 0.62
C VAL A 160 -8.35 14.43 1.21
N ARG A 161 -8.49 14.35 2.54
CA ARG A 161 -9.77 14.60 3.22
C ARG A 161 -10.29 16.00 3.00
N LEU A 162 -9.40 17.00 2.95
CA LEU A 162 -9.73 18.39 2.65
C LEU A 162 -9.98 18.65 1.15
N GLY A 163 -9.79 17.65 0.27
CA GLY A 163 -9.94 17.80 -1.17
C GLY A 163 -8.88 18.68 -1.82
N LEU A 164 -7.72 18.85 -1.18
CA LEU A 164 -6.61 19.66 -1.68
C LEU A 164 -5.72 18.89 -2.67
N ILE A 165 -5.61 17.57 -2.48
CA ILE A 165 -4.85 16.66 -3.34
C ILE A 165 -5.68 15.41 -3.61
N HIS A 166 -5.38 14.72 -4.71
CA HIS A 166 -5.96 13.42 -5.06
C HIS A 166 -4.88 12.35 -5.24
#